data_AF-A0A1V4VRX7-F1
#
_entry.id   AF-A0A1V4VRX7-F1
#
_cell.length_a   1.000
_cell.length_b   1.000
_cell.length_c   1.000
_cell.angle_alpha   90.00
_cell.angle_beta   90.00
_cell.angle_gamma   90.00
#
_symmetry.space_group_name_H-M   'P 1'
#
loop_
_entity.id
_entity.type
_entity.pdbx_description
1 polymer ?
#
loop_
_entity_poly.entity_id
_entity_poly.type
_entity_poly.pdbx_seq_one_letter_code
_entity_poly.pdbx_strand_id
1 'polypeptide(L)' 'MLTLLEHLNFVRIRQVFPLLEVDDPRQKALKEMERINLGGKIRPGWRVAITAGSRGIKNIGAILNAVVEAVKIAGAEHS' A
#
# COMPACT_ATOMS: atom_id res chain seq x y z
N MET A 1 19.34 -32.70 2.39
CA MET A 1 18.46 -31.54 2.68
C MET A 1 18.15 -31.41 4.17
N LEU A 2 17.89 -32.50 4.92
CA LEU A 2 17.66 -32.42 6.37
C LEU A 2 18.88 -31.99 7.23
N THR A 3 20.12 -32.18 6.76
CA THR A 3 21.34 -31.84 7.52
C THR A 3 21.74 -30.36 7.49
N LEU A 4 21.16 -29.53 6.61
CA LEU A 4 21.54 -28.12 6.48
C LEU A 4 20.88 -27.23 7.54
N LEU A 5 19.79 -27.69 8.15
CA LEU A 5 19.03 -26.91 9.13
C LEU A 5 19.54 -27.07 10.56
N GLU A 6 20.40 -28.06 10.84
CA GLU A 6 20.88 -28.39 12.20
C GLU A 6 21.79 -27.31 12.82
N HIS A 7 22.34 -26.40 11.99
CA HIS A 7 23.18 -25.29 12.45
C HIS A 7 22.47 -23.93 12.45
N LEU A 8 21.18 -23.87 12.12
CA LEU A 8 20.41 -22.63 12.15
C LEU A 8 19.96 -22.31 13.58
N ASN A 9 20.54 -21.27 14.17
CA ASN A 9 20.06 -20.69 15.41
C ASN A 9 18.89 -19.74 15.11
N PHE A 10 17.66 -20.19 15.37
CA PHE A 10 16.48 -19.35 15.34
C PHE A 10 16.29 -18.65 16.70
N VAL A 11 16.09 -17.34 16.68
CA VAL A 11 15.71 -16.58 17.88
C VAL A 11 14.26 -16.12 17.72
N ARG A 12 13.45 -16.33 18.77
CA ARG A 12 12.07 -15.83 18.79
C ARG A 12 12.09 -14.32 19.02
N ILE A 13 11.66 -13.57 18.01
CA ILE A 13 11.45 -12.13 18.12
C ILE A 13 9.97 -11.86 18.39
N ARG A 14 9.66 -11.05 19.41
CA ARG A 14 8.33 -10.46 19.63
C ARG A 14 8.41 -8.98 19.28
N GLN A 15 7.69 -8.57 18.25
CA GLN A 15 7.55 -7.17 17.88
C GLN A 15 6.20 -6.65 18.38
N VAL A 16 6.22 -5.53 19.11
CA VAL A 16 5.01 -4.79 19.49
C VAL A 16 4.88 -3.63 18.52
N PHE A 17 3.79 -3.60 17.76
CA PHE A 17 3.48 -2.49 16.88
C PHE A 17 2.50 -1.54 17.58
N PRO A 18 2.66 -0.22 17.42
CA PRO A 18 1.65 0.71 17.88
C PRO A 18 0.33 0.43 17.15
N LEU A 19 -0.76 0.39 17.91
CA LEU A 19 -2.10 0.30 17.33
C LEU A 19 -2.54 1.70 16.89
N LEU A 20 -2.16 2.06 15.67
CA LEU A 20 -2.63 3.28 15.04
C LEU A 20 -4.00 3.00 14.41
N GLU A 21 -5.04 3.67 14.92
CA GLU A 21 -6.38 3.57 14.35
C GLU A 21 -6.61 4.69 13.33
N VAL A 22 -7.26 4.32 12.23
CA VAL A 22 -7.70 5.23 11.18
C VAL A 22 -9.17 4.92 10.95
N ASP A 23 -10.04 5.85 11.31
CA ASP A 23 -11.51 5.66 11.27
C ASP A 23 -11.99 5.37 9.84
N ASP A 24 -11.50 6.17 8.87
CA ASP A 24 -11.81 5.99 7.46
C ASP A 24 -10.52 5.89 6.63
N PRO A 25 -10.00 4.66 6.43
CA PRO A 25 -8.80 4.43 5.63
C PRO A 25 -8.94 4.87 4.17
N ARG A 26 -10.15 4.83 3.60
CA ARG A 26 -10.39 5.24 2.22
C ARG A 26 -10.25 6.75 2.10
N GLN A 27 -10.96 7.52 2.92
CA GLN A 27 -10.86 8.98 2.93
C GLN A 27 -9.47 9.46 3.32
N LYS A 28 -8.80 8.78 4.26
CA LYS A 28 -7.41 9.09 4.60
C LYS A 28 -6.49 8.88 3.40
N ALA A 29 -6.64 7.77 2.66
CA ALA A 29 -5.85 7.52 1.46
C ALA A 29 -6.06 8.60 0.37
N LEU A 30 -7.31 9.03 0.11
CA LEU A 30 -7.60 10.12 -0.81
C LEU A 30 -6.90 11.42 -0.40
N LYS A 31 -7.03 11.81 0.89
CA LYS A 31 -6.35 13.01 1.44
C LYS A 31 -4.83 12.93 1.30
N GLU A 32 -4.24 11.75 1.46
CA GLU A 32 -2.80 11.58 1.24
C GLU A 32 -2.42 11.75 -0.25
N MET A 33 -3.25 11.32 -1.19
CA MET A 33 -3.02 11.54 -2.63
C MET A 33 -3.11 13.04 -2.99
N GLU A 34 -4.06 13.76 -2.38
CA GLU A 34 -4.16 15.22 -2.50
C GLU A 34 -2.95 15.92 -1.89
N ARG A 35 -2.54 15.53 -0.67
CA ARG A 35 -1.40 16.12 0.04
C ARG A 35 -0.11 16.02 -0.78
N ILE A 36 0.09 14.94 -1.52
CA ILE A 36 1.26 14.78 -2.40
C ILE A 36 1.08 15.43 -3.77
N ASN A 37 -0.05 16.10 -4.02
CA ASN A 37 -0.45 16.65 -5.31
C ASN A 37 -0.31 15.63 -6.45
N LEU A 38 -0.94 14.46 -6.30
CA LEU A 38 -0.85 13.38 -7.31
C LEU A 38 -1.29 13.87 -8.70
N GLY A 39 -2.35 14.68 -8.78
CA GLY A 39 -2.86 15.25 -10.03
C GLY A 39 -1.85 16.13 -10.77
N GLY A 40 -0.97 16.84 -10.05
CA GLY A 40 0.12 17.61 -10.66
C GLY A 40 1.34 16.77 -11.08
N LYS A 41 1.38 15.48 -10.72
CA LYS A 41 2.50 14.57 -10.99
C LYS A 41 2.21 13.55 -12.09
N ILE A 42 0.93 13.28 -12.36
CA ILE A 42 0.47 12.38 -13.41
C ILE A 42 0.08 13.21 -14.63
N ARG A 43 0.45 12.72 -15.82
CA ARG A 43 -0.07 13.29 -17.08
C ARG A 43 -1.28 12.49 -17.56
N PRO A 44 -2.34 13.16 -18.05
CA PRO A 44 -3.46 12.47 -18.68
C PRO A 44 -3.00 11.51 -19.79
N GLY A 45 -3.64 10.34 -19.87
CA GLY A 45 -3.34 9.28 -20.83
C GLY A 45 -2.19 8.35 -20.42
N TRP A 46 -1.52 8.58 -19.29
CA TRP A 46 -0.53 7.63 -18.78
C TRP A 46 -1.18 6.32 -18.32
N ARG A 47 -0.47 5.21 -18.52
CA ARG A 47 -0.75 3.93 -17.86
C ARG A 47 0.22 3.76 -16.70
N VAL A 48 -0.31 3.64 -15.48
CA VAL A 48 0.49 3.54 -14.25
C VAL A 48 0.30 2.17 -13.58
N ALA A 49 1.37 1.62 -13.05
CA ALA A 49 1.31 0.41 -12.23
C ALA A 49 1.04 0.79 -10.77
N ILE A 50 0.03 0.18 -10.15
CA ILE A 50 -0.27 0.32 -8.72
C ILE A 50 0.13 -0.99 -8.05
N THR A 51 1.15 -0.93 -7.19
CA THR A 51 1.67 -2.13 -6.52
C THR A 51 0.94 -2.39 -5.20
N ALA A 52 0.80 -3.67 -4.84
CA ALA A 52 0.31 -4.09 -3.53
C ALA A 52 1.37 -5.00 -2.89
N GLY A 53 1.71 -4.73 -1.63
CA GLY A 53 2.69 -5.54 -0.90
C GLY A 53 2.14 -6.92 -0.51
N SER A 54 3.02 -7.91 -0.37
CA SER A 54 2.68 -9.28 0.07
C SER A 54 2.31 -9.38 1.57
N ARG A 55 2.50 -8.31 2.33
CA ARG A 55 2.18 -8.25 3.76
C ARG A 55 0.73 -7.81 3.94
N GLY A 56 0.03 -8.45 4.86
CA GLY A 56 -1.35 -8.09 5.20
C GLY A 56 -1.43 -6.68 5.79
N ILE A 57 -2.22 -5.82 5.16
CA ILE A 57 -2.63 -4.52 5.70
C ILE A 57 -4.14 -4.56 5.89
N LYS A 58 -4.62 -4.20 7.08
CA LYS A 58 -6.06 -4.10 7.35
C LYS A 58 -6.68 -3.10 6.36
N ASN A 59 -7.80 -3.48 5.74
CA ASN A 59 -8.53 -2.64 4.77
C ASN A 59 -7.75 -2.28 3.49
N ILE A 60 -6.77 -3.09 3.07
CA ILE A 60 -5.95 -2.83 1.87
C ILE A 60 -6.79 -2.60 0.60
N GLY A 61 -7.90 -3.29 0.41
CA GLY A 61 -8.78 -3.10 -0.75
C GLY A 61 -9.38 -1.69 -0.82
N ALA A 62 -9.84 -1.15 0.32
CA ALA A 62 -10.39 0.20 0.39
C ALA A 62 -9.33 1.27 0.10
N ILE A 63 -8.11 1.05 0.60
CA ILE A 63 -6.95 1.92 0.37
C ILE A 63 -6.57 1.91 -1.12
N LEU A 64 -6.43 0.72 -1.73
CA LEU A 64 -6.08 0.59 -3.14
C LEU A 64 -7.15 1.19 -4.06
N ASN A 65 -8.44 0.99 -3.75
CA ASN A 65 -9.52 1.59 -4.53
C ASN A 65 -9.47 3.13 -4.50
N ALA A 66 -9.16 3.74 -3.35
CA ALA A 66 -8.95 5.19 -3.26
C ALA A 66 -7.77 5.67 -4.13
N VAL A 67 -6.66 4.91 -4.17
CA VAL A 67 -5.52 5.24 -5.03
C VAL A 67 -5.88 5.12 -6.51
N VAL A 68 -6.57 4.03 -6.91
CA VAL A 68 -7.07 3.85 -8.29
C VAL A 68 -7.98 4.99 -8.71
N GLU A 69 -8.88 5.42 -7.82
CA GLU A 69 -9.78 6.56 -8.06
C GLU A 69 -9.02 7.86 -8.26
N ALA A 70 -8.05 8.17 -7.39
CA ALA A 70 -7.21 9.36 -7.53
C ALA A 70 -6.40 9.36 -8.85
N VAL A 71 -5.89 8.20 -9.27
CA VAL A 71 -5.21 8.02 -10.57
C VAL A 71 -6.16 8.29 -11.74
N LYS A 72 -7.38 7.75 -11.70
CA LYS A 72 -8.40 7.97 -12.72
C LYS A 72 -8.82 9.44 -12.80
N ILE A 73 -9.01 10.10 -11.66
CA ILE A 73 -9.32 11.54 -11.58
C ILE A 73 -8.20 12.38 -12.20
N ALA A 74 -6.93 11.98 -12.02
CA ALA A 74 -5.78 12.60 -12.67
C ALA A 74 -5.68 12.32 -14.19
N GLY A 75 -6.63 11.57 -14.76
CA GLY A 75 -6.71 11.28 -16.19
C GLY A 75 -5.82 10.13 -16.66
N ALA A 76 -5.30 9.30 -15.74
CA ALA A 76 -4.50 8.13 -16.07
C ALA A 76 -5.30 6.83 -15.90
N GLU A 77 -4.82 5.78 -16.57
CA GLU A 77 -5.30 4.41 -16.42
C GLU A 77 -4.33 3.58 -15.60
N HIS A 78 -4.81 2.48 -15.04
CA HIS A 78 -4.01 1.53 -14.26
C HIS A 78 -3.95 0.18 -14.99
N SER A 79 -2.81 -0.50 -14.91
CA SER A 79 -2.61 -1.87 -15.42
C SER A 79 -2.96 -2.92 -14.39
#